data_AF-A0A9D1XMA3-F1
#
_entry.id   AF-A0A9D1XMA3-F1
#
_cell.length_a   1.000
_cell.length_b   1.000
_cell.length_c   1.000
_cell.angle_alpha   90.00
_cell.angle_beta   90.00
_cell.angle_gamma   90.00
#
_symmetry.space_group_name_H-M   'P 1'
#
loop_
_entity.id
_entity.type
_entity.pdbx_description
1 polymer ?
#
loop_
_entity_poly.entity_id
_entity_poly.type
_entity_poly.pdbx_seq_one_letter_code
_entity_poly.pdbx_strand_id
1 'polypeptide(L)'
;MQTSISRKAINFDLSENLLKKYYPSKNYRNSWREIKKILEKSDFIHRQYSGYVSRKCIPMADVLNIITEMAIKLKWLKVCVIEFDVTIVGNNYSLISHIYNANFDI
;
A
#
# COMPACT_ATOMS: atom_id res chain seq x y z
N MET A 1 4.09 -23.86 -6.14
CA MET A 1 4.00 -23.02 -4.92
C MET A 1 2.53 -22.88 -4.57
N GLN A 2 2.14 -23.18 -3.34
CA GLN A 2 0.73 -23.21 -2.96
C GLN A 2 0.16 -21.78 -3.02
N THR A 3 -0.77 -21.56 -3.95
CA THR A 3 -1.46 -20.29 -4.20
C THR A 3 -2.51 -20.05 -3.12
N SER A 4 -2.08 -19.77 -1.89
CA SER A 4 -3.03 -19.44 -0.82
C SER A 4 -3.60 -18.03 -1.05
N ILE A 5 -4.91 -17.98 -1.25
CA ILE A 5 -5.66 -16.73 -1.31
C ILE A 5 -5.82 -16.22 0.12
N SER A 6 -5.37 -14.99 0.38
CA SER A 6 -5.51 -14.37 1.70
C SER A 6 -5.56 -12.86 1.56
N ARG A 7 -6.06 -12.16 2.59
CA ARG A 7 -6.00 -10.70 2.61
C ARG A 7 -4.55 -10.24 2.70
N LYS A 8 -4.22 -9.14 2.02
CA LYS A 8 -2.87 -8.59 1.95
C LYS A 8 -2.87 -7.13 2.41
N ALA A 9 -1.88 -6.75 3.20
CA ALA A 9 -1.56 -5.35 3.46
C ALA A 9 -0.34 -4.95 2.63
N ILE A 10 -0.33 -3.70 2.17
CA ILE A 10 0.80 -3.07 1.49
C ILE A 10 1.20 -1.85 2.30
N ASN A 11 2.48 -1.73 2.59
CA ASN A 11 3.09 -0.58 3.23
C ASN A 11 4.32 -0.17 2.41
N PHE A 12 4.51 1.12 2.18
CA PHE A 12 5.66 1.59 1.42
C PHE A 12 6.20 2.92 1.95
N ASP A 13 7.43 3.22 1.60
CA ASP A 13 8.02 4.54 1.83
C ASP A 13 8.75 5.05 0.58
N LEU A 14 8.73 6.38 0.41
CA LEU A 14 9.33 7.06 -0.74
C LEU A 14 10.28 8.15 -0.25
N SER A 15 11.45 8.24 -0.88
CA SER A 15 12.40 9.32 -0.64
C SER A 15 11.87 10.64 -1.19
N GLU A 16 11.52 11.59 -0.32
CA GLU A 16 11.14 12.94 -0.74
C GLU A 16 12.23 13.64 -1.55
N ASN A 17 13.50 13.42 -1.20
CA ASN A 17 14.64 14.03 -1.90
C ASN A 17 14.75 13.52 -3.34
N LEU A 18 14.55 12.21 -3.55
CA LEU A 18 14.56 11.62 -4.89
C LEU A 18 13.29 12.01 -5.65
N LEU A 19 12.13 12.08 -4.99
CA LEU A 19 10.89 12.57 -5.60
C LEU A 19 11.03 14.01 -6.11
N LYS A 20 11.63 14.92 -5.35
CA LYS A 20 11.90 16.30 -5.80
C LYS A 20 12.77 16.36 -7.06
N LYS A 21 13.62 15.35 -7.30
CA LYS A 21 14.54 15.28 -8.44
C LYS A 21 13.98 14.54 -9.65
N TYR A 22 13.26 13.44 -9.43
CA TYR A 22 12.92 12.48 -10.49
C TYR A 22 11.41 12.35 -10.75
N TYR A 23 10.55 12.91 -9.90
CA TYR A 23 9.11 12.94 -10.18
C TYR A 23 8.81 13.92 -11.32
N PRO A 24 8.01 13.55 -12.33
CA PRO A 24 7.84 14.33 -13.57
C PRO A 24 7.09 15.66 -13.43
N SER A 25 6.58 15.99 -12.23
CA SER A 25 5.81 17.21 -11.97
C SER A 25 6.38 17.98 -10.78
N LYS A 26 6.18 19.31 -10.78
CA LYS A 26 6.63 20.20 -9.69
C LYS A 26 6.02 19.83 -8.33
N ASN A 27 4.80 19.29 -8.32
CA ASN A 27 4.15 18.89 -7.09
C ASN A 27 4.41 17.40 -6.81
N TYR A 28 5.60 17.10 -6.28
CA TYR A 28 6.05 15.73 -6.03
C TYR A 28 5.14 14.95 -5.08
N ARG A 29 4.33 15.63 -4.24
CA ARG A 29 3.35 14.98 -3.36
C ARG A 29 2.21 14.28 -4.12
N ASN A 30 2.07 14.56 -5.41
CA ASN A 30 1.15 13.81 -6.28
C ASN A 30 1.57 12.34 -6.45
N SER A 31 2.82 11.97 -6.15
CA SER A 31 3.32 10.59 -6.20
C SER A 31 2.45 9.63 -5.35
N TRP A 32 2.16 9.99 -4.10
CA TRP A 32 1.27 9.22 -3.22
C TRP A 32 -0.16 9.14 -3.76
N ARG A 33 -0.65 10.21 -4.42
CA ARG A 33 -2.00 10.21 -5.02
C ARG A 33 -2.09 9.26 -6.20
N GLU A 34 -1.04 9.12 -7.00
CA GLU A 34 -1.01 8.16 -8.11
C GLU A 34 -0.98 6.71 -7.63
N ILE A 35 -0.12 6.40 -6.65
CA ILE A 35 -0.10 5.07 -6.02
C ILE A 35 -1.46 4.75 -5.40
N LYS A 36 -2.04 5.70 -4.64
CA LYS A 36 -3.37 5.56 -4.04
C LYS A 36 -4.42 5.17 -5.07
N LYS A 37 -4.50 5.91 -6.19
CA LYS A 37 -5.46 5.63 -7.27
C LYS A 37 -5.30 4.22 -7.85
N ILE A 38 -4.07 3.75 -8.04
CA ILE A 38 -3.80 2.42 -8.59
C ILE A 38 -4.21 1.33 -7.59
N LEU A 39 -3.83 1.48 -6.32
CA LEU A 39 -4.18 0.52 -5.27
C LEU A 39 -5.70 0.49 -5.02
N GLU A 40 -6.36 1.64 -4.94
CA GLU A 40 -7.82 1.71 -4.78
C GLU A 40 -8.58 1.11 -5.97
N LYS A 41 -8.09 1.34 -7.20
CA LYS A 41 -8.64 0.69 -8.41
C LYS A 41 -8.46 -0.84 -8.37
N SER A 42 -7.46 -1.33 -7.65
CA SER A 42 -7.14 -2.75 -7.48
C SER A 42 -7.80 -3.37 -6.23
N ASP A 43 -8.85 -2.73 -5.71
CA ASP A 43 -9.64 -3.16 -4.54
C ASP A 43 -8.84 -3.21 -3.22
N PHE A 44 -7.83 -2.36 -3.09
CA PHE A 44 -7.22 -2.04 -1.80
C PHE A 44 -7.91 -0.83 -1.17
N ILE A 45 -8.05 -0.86 0.15
CA ILE A 45 -8.60 0.22 0.97
C ILE A 45 -7.44 0.96 1.61
N HIS A 46 -7.38 2.28 1.40
CA HIS A 46 -6.43 3.14 2.11
C HIS A 46 -6.73 3.14 3.62
N ARG A 47 -5.70 2.99 4.47
CA ARG A 47 -5.85 2.91 5.93
C ARG A 47 -5.25 4.12 6.62
N GLN A 48 -3.94 4.30 6.50
CA GLN A 48 -3.19 5.41 7.11
C GLN A 48 -1.91 5.62 6.30
N TYR A 49 -1.46 6.87 6.14
CA TYR A 49 -0.19 7.18 5.44
C TYR A 49 -0.03 6.38 4.13
N SER A 50 1.06 5.64 3.99
CA SER A 50 1.35 4.75 2.86
C SER A 50 0.87 3.31 3.06
N GLY A 51 -0.11 3.08 3.93
CA GLY A 51 -0.66 1.77 4.30
C GLY A 51 -2.01 1.49 3.64
N TYR A 52 -2.13 0.29 3.07
CA TYR A 52 -3.29 -0.19 2.33
C TYR A 52 -3.61 -1.64 2.70
N VAL A 53 -4.87 -2.04 2.61
CA VAL A 53 -5.29 -3.44 2.83
C VAL A 53 -6.26 -3.88 1.76
N SER A 54 -6.09 -5.08 1.22
CA SER A 54 -7.03 -5.64 0.25
C SER A 54 -8.42 -5.79 0.90
N ARG A 55 -9.46 -5.41 0.16
CA ARG A 55 -10.86 -5.56 0.59
C ARG A 55 -11.23 -7.05 0.71
N LYS A 56 -10.75 -7.86 -0.24
CA LYS A 56 -10.99 -9.31 -0.32
C LYS A 56 -9.66 -10.07 -0.26
N CYS A 57 -9.74 -11.39 -0.09
CA CYS A 57 -8.57 -12.25 -0.25
C CYS A 57 -8.08 -12.18 -1.69
N ILE A 58 -6.76 -12.06 -1.87
CA ILE A 58 -6.11 -11.94 -3.17
C ILE A 58 -4.91 -12.90 -3.25
N PRO A 59 -4.70 -13.61 -4.38
CA PRO A 59 -3.49 -14.39 -4.59
C PRO A 59 -2.25 -13.50 -4.57
N MET A 60 -1.12 -14.01 -4.07
CA MET A 60 0.13 -13.24 -4.10
C MET A 60 0.56 -12.90 -5.54
N ALA A 61 0.32 -13.79 -6.50
CA ALA A 61 0.63 -13.55 -7.91
C ALA A 61 -0.08 -12.30 -8.47
N ASP A 62 -1.35 -12.09 -8.12
CA ASP A 62 -2.10 -10.92 -8.56
C ASP A 62 -1.56 -9.64 -7.93
N VAL A 63 -1.15 -9.68 -6.66
CA VAL A 63 -0.46 -8.55 -6.02
C VAL A 63 0.84 -8.22 -6.74
N LEU A 64 1.66 -9.22 -7.03
CA LEU A 64 2.92 -9.03 -7.76
C LEU A 64 2.68 -8.42 -9.16
N ASN A 65 1.64 -8.85 -9.86
CA ASN A 65 1.25 -8.30 -11.15
C ASN A 65 0.85 -6.83 -11.03
N ILE A 66 -0.03 -6.48 -10.06
CA ILE A 66 -0.45 -5.09 -9.80
C ILE A 66 0.76 -4.19 -9.53
N ILE A 67 1.69 -4.61 -8.66
CA ILE A 67 2.87 -3.82 -8.32
C ILE A 67 3.84 -3.69 -9.50
N THR A 68 4.01 -4.76 -10.28
CA THR A 68 4.86 -4.74 -11.48
C THR A 68 4.31 -3.77 -12.53
N GLU A 69 3.02 -3.85 -12.84
CA GLU A 69 2.36 -2.92 -13.76
C GLU A 69 2.41 -1.47 -13.26
N MET A 70 2.24 -1.27 -11.96
CA MET A 70 2.38 0.03 -11.33
C MET A 70 3.79 0.60 -11.50
N ALA A 71 4.84 -0.19 -11.27
CA ALA A 71 6.22 0.24 -11.41
C ALA A 71 6.61 0.54 -12.87
N ILE A 72 6.06 -0.22 -13.83
CA ILE A 72 6.23 0.05 -15.28
C ILE A 72 5.58 1.39 -15.65
N LYS A 73 4.37 1.65 -15.15
CA LYS A 73 3.62 2.87 -15.43
C LYS A 73 4.25 4.09 -14.75
N LEU A 74 4.59 3.96 -13.47
CA LEU A 74 5.17 5.01 -12.63
C LEU A 74 6.70 4.85 -12.63
N LYS A 75 7.35 5.16 -13.76
CA LYS A 75 8.81 4.93 -13.93
C LYS A 75 9.67 5.56 -12.83
N TRP A 76 9.22 6.66 -12.22
CA TRP A 76 9.90 7.32 -11.10
C TRP A 76 9.94 6.44 -9.84
N LEU A 77 8.99 5.50 -9.67
CA LEU A 77 8.84 4.70 -8.45
C LEU A 77 10.11 3.90 -8.14
N LYS A 78 10.71 3.25 -9.15
CA LYS A 78 11.94 2.45 -8.98
C LYS A 78 13.10 3.26 -8.39
N VAL A 79 13.17 4.56 -8.69
CA VAL A 79 14.24 5.45 -8.23
C VAL A 79 13.91 6.06 -6.88
N CYS A 80 12.63 6.21 -6.55
CA CYS A 80 12.20 6.93 -5.35
C CYS A 80 11.78 6.03 -4.20
N VAL A 81 11.54 4.74 -4.43
CA VAL A 81 11.12 3.79 -3.39
C VAL A 81 12.26 3.52 -2.40
N ILE A 82 11.94 3.55 -1.11
CA ILE A 82 12.83 3.13 -0.02
C ILE A 82 12.40 1.72 0.42
N GLU A 83 11.12 1.57 0.75
CA GLU A 83 10.51 0.30 1.19
C GLU A 83 9.21 0.05 0.43
N PHE A 84 8.90 -1.23 0.17
CA PHE A 84 7.62 -1.63 -0.42
C PHE A 84 7.28 -3.08 -0.04
N ASP A 85 6.60 -3.22 1.09
CA ASP A 85 6.34 -4.51 1.71
C ASP A 85 4.91 -4.99 1.50
N VAL A 86 4.76 -6.31 1.45
CA VAL A 86 3.46 -6.99 1.46
C VAL A 86 3.40 -7.95 2.65
N THR A 87 2.31 -7.86 3.41
CA THR A 87 2.07 -8.73 4.57
C THR A 87 0.77 -9.50 4.39
N ILE A 88 0.74 -10.77 4.78
CA ILE A 88 -0.51 -11.54 4.88
C ILE A 88 -1.25 -11.11 6.13
N VAL A 89 -2.51 -10.72 5.97
CA VAL A 89 -3.36 -10.24 7.05
C VAL A 89 -4.33 -11.33 7.48
N GLY A 90 -4.31 -11.67 8.76
CA GLY A 90 -5.25 -12.61 9.38
C GLY A 90 -6.61 -11.97 9.68
N ASN A 91 -7.47 -12.72 10.38
CA ASN A 91 -8.83 -12.27 10.71
C ASN A 91 -8.84 -11.05 11.65
N ASN A 92 -7.90 -11.01 12.61
CA ASN A 92 -7.71 -9.89 13.50
C ASN A 92 -6.67 -8.94 12.90
N TYR A 93 -7.13 -7.82 12.37
CA TYR A 93 -6.29 -6.82 11.70
C TYR A 93 -6.42 -5.43 12.32
N SER A 94 -7.65 -4.92 12.36
CA SER A 94 -7.95 -3.61 12.92
C SER A 94 -8.27 -3.76 14.41
N LEU A 95 -7.46 -3.16 15.27
CA LEU A 95 -7.68 -3.19 16.72
C LEU A 95 -8.43 -1.95 17.24
N ILE A 96 -8.93 -1.09 16.36
CA ILE A 96 -9.67 0.13 16.74
C ILE A 96 -10.86 -0.20 17.66
N SER A 97 -11.64 -1.24 17.33
CA SER A 97 -12.77 -1.66 18.17
C SER A 97 -12.31 -2.21 19.53
N HIS A 98 -11.17 -2.91 19.59
CA HIS A 98 -10.60 -3.36 20.84
C HIS A 98 -10.16 -2.19 21.73
N ILE A 99 -9.61 -1.12 21.14
CA ILE A 99 -9.25 0.10 21.87
C ILE A 99 -10.50 0.80 22.40
N TYR A 100 -11.55 0.97 21.59
CA TYR A 100 -12.79 1.62 22.05
C TYR A 100 -13.56 0.83 23.11
N ASN A 101 -13.41 -0.50 23.11
CA ASN A 101 -14.07 -1.38 24.08
C ASN A 101 -13.21 -1.65 25.32
N ALA A 102 -11.98 -1.15 25.37
CA ALA A 102 -11.16 -1.27 26.56
C ALA A 102 -11.70 -0.30 27.63
N ASN A 103 -12.21 -0.86 28.72
CA ASN A 103 -12.67 -0.08 29.86
C ASN A 103 -11.45 0.56 30.53
N PHE A 104 -11.28 1.85 30.28
CA PHE A 104 -10.39 2.71 31.04
C PHE A 104 -11.26 3.65 31.85
N ASP A 105 -10.98 3.75 33.15
CA ASP A 105 -11.44 4.90 33.92
C ASP A 105 -10.65 6.11 33.41
N ILE A 106 -11.30 6.99 32.63
CA ILE A 106 -10.74 8.26 32.16
C ILE A 106 -11.35 9.40 32.97
#